data_AF-A0A7W0LL30-F1
#
_entry.id   AF-A0A7W0LL30-F1
#
_cell.length_a   1.000
_cell.length_b   1.000
_cell.length_c   1.000
_cell.angle_alpha   90.00
_cell.angle_beta   90.00
_cell.angle_gamma   90.00
#
_symmetry.space_group_name_H-M   'P 1'
#
loop_
_entity.id
_entity.type
_entity.pdbx_description
1 polymer ?
#
loop_
_entity_poly.entity_id
_entity_poly.type
_entity_poly.pdbx_seq_one_letter_code
_entity_poly.pdbx_strand_id
1 'polypeptide(L)'
;MNQGLFWRSLLVQALIVGSLFVLLALAFDKEFFKDYGFAIGPLAWLGCSLVTARLLSLPAGLVMFAALAGGVAGFLVGLVAGHVAGLGVSLLVFAASCGGYDEERDTAPA
;
A
#
# COMPACT_ATOMS: atom_id res chain seq x y z
N MET A 1 -16.51 -4.70 -9.48
CA MET A 1 -15.69 -3.99 -8.47
C MET A 1 -16.47 -3.94 -7.17
N ASN A 2 -15.92 -4.49 -6.10
CA ASN A 2 -16.49 -4.42 -4.77
C ASN A 2 -16.16 -3.07 -4.12
N GLN A 3 -17.10 -2.13 -4.18
CA GLN A 3 -16.93 -0.76 -3.67
C GLN A 3 -16.65 -0.73 -2.16
N GLY A 4 -17.25 -1.65 -1.39
CA GLY A 4 -16.99 -1.76 0.05
C GLY A 4 -15.54 -2.17 0.32
N LEU A 5 -15.02 -3.14 -0.44
CA LEU A 5 -13.64 -3.59 -0.29
C LEU A 5 -12.62 -2.53 -0.76
N PHE A 6 -12.94 -1.78 -1.82
CA PHE A 6 -12.13 -0.63 -2.25
C PHE A 6 -11.94 0.37 -1.09
N TRP A 7 -13.02 0.86 -0.49
CA TRP A 7 -12.92 1.86 0.57
C TRP A 7 -12.30 1.30 1.86
N ARG A 8 -12.60 0.06 2.22
CA ARG A 8 -11.99 -0.60 3.38
C ARG A 8 -10.49 -0.76 3.22
N SER A 9 -10.03 -1.26 2.08
CA SER A 9 -8.59 -1.42 1.79
C SER A 9 -7.88 -0.07 1.72
N LEU A 10 -8.49 0.93 1.10
CA LEU A 10 -7.95 2.30 1.04
C LEU A 10 -7.74 2.88 2.45
N LEU A 11 -8.78 2.89 3.27
CA LEU A 11 -8.75 3.49 4.60
C LEU A 11 -7.81 2.75 5.55
N VAL A 12 -7.87 1.41 5.57
CA VAL A 12 -7.00 0.60 6.43
C VAL A 12 -5.53 0.76 6.04
N GLN A 13 -5.20 0.67 4.74
CA GLN A 13 -3.83 0.85 4.28
C GLN A 13 -3.32 2.26 4.59
N ALA A 14 -4.12 3.30 4.32
CA ALA A 14 -3.76 4.68 4.60
C ALA A 14 -3.50 4.91 6.10
N LEU A 15 -4.34 4.36 6.98
CA LEU A 15 -4.18 4.48 8.42
C LEU A 15 -2.93 3.78 8.93
N ILE A 16 -2.65 2.55 8.47
CA ILE A 16 -1.46 1.80 8.91
C ILE A 16 -0.18 2.48 8.41
N VAL A 17 -0.12 2.83 7.12
CA VAL A 17 1.04 3.51 6.53
C VAL A 17 1.25 4.87 7.19
N GLY A 18 0.20 5.67 7.35
CA GLY A 18 0.27 6.98 7.99
C GLY A 18 0.74 6.88 9.44
N SER A 19 0.21 5.92 10.19
CA SER A 19 0.60 5.67 11.59
C SER A 19 2.07 5.26 11.69
N LEU A 20 2.54 4.35 10.84
CA LEU A 20 3.95 3.97 10.79
C LEU A 20 4.85 5.16 10.43
N PHE A 21 4.42 6.01 9.50
CA PHE A 21 5.17 7.21 9.10
C PHE A 21 5.33 8.20 10.26
N VAL A 22 4.26 8.42 11.04
CA VAL A 22 4.32 9.25 12.25
C VAL A 22 5.29 8.66 13.26
N LEU A 23 5.22 7.35 13.52
CA LEU A 23 6.12 6.69 14.46
C LEU A 23 7.58 6.79 14.02
N LEU A 24 7.87 6.57 12.73
CA LEU A 24 9.22 6.69 12.17
C LEU A 24 9.72 8.13 12.24
N ALA A 25 8.88 9.12 11.93
CA ALA A 25 9.24 10.53 12.00
C ALA A 25 9.51 11.03 13.44
N LEU A 26 8.90 10.39 14.45
CA LEU A 26 9.19 10.65 15.85
C LEU A 26 10.45 9.92 16.34
N ALA A 27 10.75 8.75 15.78
CA ALA A 27 11.85 7.89 16.22
C ALA A 27 13.20 8.24 15.56
N PHE A 28 13.19 8.76 14.33
CA PHE A 28 14.38 8.98 13.51
C PHE A 28 14.50 10.42 13.03
N ASP A 29 15.73 10.87 12.79
CA ASP A 29 16.02 12.19 12.23
C ASP A 29 15.97 12.19 10.70
N LYS A 30 16.13 13.38 10.11
CA LYS A 30 16.10 13.55 8.65
C LYS A 30 17.27 12.87 7.93
N GLU A 31 18.44 12.78 8.57
CA GLU A 31 19.63 12.14 7.98
C GLU A 31 19.39 10.63 7.79
N PHE A 32 18.75 9.96 8.77
CA PHE A 32 18.37 8.55 8.63
C PHE A 32 17.51 8.29 7.37
N PHE A 33 16.52 9.14 7.10
CA PHE A 33 15.69 9.00 5.90
C PHE A 33 16.43 9.33 4.61
N LYS A 34 17.45 10.19 4.65
CA LYS A 34 18.30 10.48 3.48
C LYS A 34 19.11 9.25 3.08
N ASP A 35 19.63 8.52 4.06
CA ASP A 35 20.52 7.38 3.83
C ASP A 35 19.75 6.08 3.58
N TYR A 36 18.64 5.87 4.28
CA TYR A 36 17.90 4.60 4.28
C TYR A 36 16.48 4.69 3.72
N GLY A 37 15.94 5.89 3.48
CA GLY A 37 14.54 6.09 3.08
C GLY A 37 14.15 5.35 1.80
N PHE A 38 15.10 5.19 0.86
CA PHE A 38 14.87 4.44 -0.37
C PHE A 38 14.57 2.95 -0.12
N ALA A 39 15.15 2.34 0.92
CA ALA A 39 14.88 0.95 1.29
C ALA A 39 13.76 0.82 2.33
N ILE A 40 13.76 1.71 3.33
CA ILE A 40 12.76 1.72 4.41
C ILE A 40 11.37 2.02 3.86
N GLY A 41 11.21 2.92 2.89
CA GLY A 41 9.92 3.22 2.28
C GLY A 41 9.23 1.99 1.68
N PRO A 42 9.85 1.27 0.74
CA PRO A 42 9.31 0.03 0.18
C PRO A 42 9.06 -1.06 1.23
N LEU A 43 9.99 -1.26 2.18
CA LEU A 43 9.82 -2.26 3.24
C LEU A 43 8.64 -1.94 4.17
N ALA A 44 8.52 -0.68 4.58
CA ALA A 44 7.40 -0.18 5.37
C ALA A 44 6.08 -0.35 4.61
N TRP A 45 6.05 0.03 3.32
CA TRP A 45 4.87 -0.14 2.47
C TRP A 45 4.41 -1.60 2.39
N LEU A 46 5.31 -2.53 2.07
CA LEU A 46 4.99 -3.96 1.98
C LEU A 46 4.59 -4.55 3.33
N GLY A 47 5.28 -4.17 4.42
CA GLY A 47 4.93 -4.57 5.78
C GLY A 47 3.52 -4.12 6.17
N CYS A 48 3.18 -2.86 5.92
CA CYS A 48 1.84 -2.32 6.13
C CYS A 48 0.79 -3.06 5.29
N SER A 49 1.09 -3.36 4.03
CA SER A 49 0.20 -4.14 3.16
C SER A 49 -0.07 -5.54 3.71
N LEU A 50 0.92 -6.22 4.25
CA LEU A 50 0.70 -7.52 4.90
C LEU A 50 -0.18 -7.41 6.15
N VAL A 51 -0.04 -6.33 6.93
CA VAL A 51 -0.94 -6.06 8.07
C VAL A 51 -2.36 -5.81 7.57
N THR A 52 -2.54 -5.02 6.51
CA THR A 52 -3.84 -4.80 5.86
C THR A 52 -4.47 -6.12 5.40
N ALA A 53 -3.68 -7.03 4.81
CA ALA A 53 -4.16 -8.35 4.40
C ALA A 53 -4.74 -9.12 5.59
N ARG A 54 -4.08 -9.09 6.75
CA ARG A 54 -4.57 -9.74 7.97
C ARG A 54 -5.83 -9.08 8.51
N LEU A 55 -5.88 -7.76 8.59
CA LEU A 55 -7.04 -7.04 9.13
C LEU A 55 -8.30 -7.19 8.26
N LEU A 56 -8.12 -7.31 6.95
CA LEU A 56 -9.22 -7.48 6.01
C LEU A 56 -9.48 -8.93 5.61
N SER A 57 -8.72 -9.87 6.15
CA SER A 57 -8.80 -11.32 5.83
C SER A 57 -8.67 -11.58 4.32
N LEU A 58 -7.75 -10.87 3.65
CA LEU A 58 -7.49 -11.01 2.21
C LEU A 58 -6.32 -11.98 1.94
N PRO A 59 -6.30 -12.65 0.77
CA PRO A 59 -5.17 -13.47 0.37
C PRO A 59 -3.87 -12.64 0.29
N ALA A 60 -2.80 -13.14 0.91
CA ALA A 60 -1.53 -12.41 0.95
C ALA A 60 -0.93 -12.16 -0.45
N GLY A 61 -1.04 -13.14 -1.35
CA GLY A 61 -0.56 -12.98 -2.74
C GLY A 61 -1.24 -11.84 -3.49
N LEU A 62 -2.56 -11.72 -3.33
CA LEU A 62 -3.33 -10.61 -3.89
C LEU A 62 -2.88 -9.26 -3.33
N VAL A 63 -2.73 -9.16 -2.01
CA VAL A 63 -2.36 -7.90 -1.37
C VAL A 63 -0.93 -7.50 -1.71
N MET A 64 -0.02 -8.46 -1.85
CA MET A 64 1.35 -8.19 -2.31
C MET A 64 1.38 -7.74 -3.77
N PHE A 65 0.56 -8.34 -4.64
CA PHE A 65 0.38 -7.86 -6.00
C PHE A 65 -0.16 -6.42 -6.02
N ALA A 66 -1.21 -6.14 -5.26
CA ALA A 66 -1.77 -4.79 -5.11
C ALA A 66 -0.74 -3.80 -4.57
N ALA A 67 0.09 -4.21 -3.61
CA ALA A 67 1.15 -3.40 -3.03
C ALA A 67 2.24 -3.08 -4.06
N LEU A 68 2.64 -4.05 -4.87
CA LEU A 68 3.60 -3.83 -5.96
C LEU A 68 3.01 -2.91 -7.04
N ALA A 69 1.79 -3.19 -7.50
CA ALA A 69 1.12 -2.37 -8.51
C ALA A 69 0.96 -0.92 -8.05
N GLY A 70 0.46 -0.73 -6.82
CA GLY A 70 0.34 0.59 -6.21
C GLY A 70 1.68 1.28 -6.01
N GLY A 71 2.67 0.56 -5.48
CA GLY A 71 4.01 1.08 -5.25
C GLY A 71 4.70 1.55 -6.54
N VAL A 72 4.62 0.76 -7.62
CA VAL A 72 5.18 1.13 -8.92
C VAL A 72 4.45 2.34 -9.49
N ALA A 73 3.12 2.33 -9.52
CA ALA A 73 2.33 3.44 -10.06
C ALA A 73 2.62 4.75 -9.30
N GLY A 74 2.63 4.69 -7.98
CA GLY A 74 2.91 5.87 -7.16
C GLY A 74 4.36 6.31 -7.19
N PHE A 75 5.33 5.39 -7.34
CA PHE A 75 6.72 5.76 -7.56
C PHE A 75 6.87 6.57 -8.86
N LEU A 76 6.30 6.07 -9.97
CA LEU A 76 6.34 6.76 -11.26
C LEU A 76 5.70 8.16 -11.19
N VAL A 77 4.54 8.28 -10.55
CA VAL A 77 3.89 9.59 -10.32
C VAL A 77 4.73 10.47 -9.40
N GLY A 78 5.33 9.90 -8.36
CA GLY A 78 6.18 10.60 -7.40
C GLY A 78 7.41 11.24 -8.03
N LEU A 79 7.97 10.63 -9.07
CA LEU A 79 9.11 11.19 -9.83
C LEU A 79 8.77 12.51 -10.55
N VAL A 80 7.49 12.73 -10.89
CA VAL A 80 7.06 13.90 -11.69
C VAL A 80 6.23 14.89 -10.88
N ALA A 81 5.39 14.40 -9.98
CA ALA A 81 4.41 15.18 -9.22
C ALA A 81 4.70 15.25 -7.71
N GLY A 82 5.79 14.64 -7.25
CA GLY A 82 6.24 14.68 -5.86
C GLY A 82 5.62 13.60 -4.95
N HIS A 83 6.20 13.47 -3.76
CA HIS A 83 5.95 12.34 -2.85
C HIS A 83 4.47 12.19 -2.44
N VAL A 84 3.79 13.30 -2.13
CA VAL A 84 2.38 13.28 -1.68
C VAL A 84 1.45 12.79 -2.79
N ALA A 85 1.65 13.26 -4.03
CA ALA A 85 0.88 12.81 -5.18
C ALA A 85 1.12 11.32 -5.47
N GLY A 86 2.39 10.89 -5.43
CA GLY A 86 2.76 9.47 -5.58
C GLY A 86 2.14 8.57 -4.52
N LEU A 87 2.12 8.99 -3.26
CA LEU A 87 1.48 8.22 -2.17
C LEU A 87 -0.03 8.10 -2.38
N GLY A 88 -0.69 9.19 -2.78
CA GLY A 88 -2.12 9.18 -3.11
C GLY A 88 -2.44 8.18 -4.23
N VAL A 89 -1.66 8.19 -5.32
CA VAL A 89 -1.83 7.23 -6.42
C VAL A 89 -1.53 5.79 -5.97
N SER A 90 -0.50 5.58 -5.14
CA SER A 90 -0.18 4.26 -4.60
C SER A 90 -1.37 3.65 -3.87
N LEU A 91 -2.00 4.45 -3.00
CA LEU A 91 -3.14 4.05 -2.20
C LEU A 91 -4.37 3.76 -3.07
N LEU A 92 -4.64 4.61 -4.08
CA LEU A 92 -5.77 4.42 -5.00
C LEU A 92 -5.62 3.16 -5.85
N VAL A 93 -4.42 2.92 -6.40
CA VAL A 93 -4.15 1.72 -7.22
C VAL A 93 -4.18 0.46 -6.36
N PHE A 94 -3.58 0.50 -5.17
CA PHE A 94 -3.67 -0.60 -4.19
C PHE A 94 -5.13 -0.97 -3.88
N ALA A 95 -5.95 0.04 -3.56
CA ALA A 95 -7.36 -0.14 -3.25
C ALA A 95 -8.17 -0.63 -4.46
N ALA A 96 -7.87 -0.13 -5.66
CA ALA A 96 -8.50 -0.59 -6.90
C ALA A 96 -8.18 -2.06 -7.18
N SER A 97 -6.93 -2.48 -7.00
CA SER A 97 -6.54 -3.89 -7.12
C SER A 97 -7.26 -4.77 -6.11
N CYS A 98 -7.38 -4.34 -4.85
CA CYS A 98 -8.13 -5.08 -3.82
C CYS A 98 -9.63 -5.12 -4.12
N GLY A 99 -10.22 -3.99 -4.53
CA GLY A 99 -11.65 -3.90 -4.89
C GLY A 99 -12.01 -4.66 -6.18
N GLY A 100 -11.02 -5.04 -6.98
CA GLY A 100 -11.18 -5.92 -8.13
C GLY A 100 -11.33 -7.40 -7.76
N TYR A 101 -10.97 -7.78 -6.53
CA TYR A 101 -11.02 -9.17 -6.05
C TYR A 101 -12.43 -9.73 -6.05
N ASP A 102 -12.58 -10.93 -6.58
CA ASP A 102 -13.81 -11.71 -6.56
C ASP A 102 -13.45 -13.16 -6.18
N GLU A 103 -13.73 -13.54 -4.93
CA GLU A 103 -13.30 -14.81 -4.33
C GLU A 103 -13.75 -16.03 -5.15
N GLU A 104 -14.94 -15.98 -5.73
CA GLU A 104 -15.51 -17.08 -6.52
C GLU A 104 -14.80 -17.25 -7.87
N ARG A 105 -14.39 -16.14 -8.52
CA ARG A 105 -13.62 -16.18 -9.76
C ARG A 105 -12.16 -16.53 -9.53
N ASP A 106 -11.58 -15.95 -8.47
CA ASP A 106 -10.14 -15.96 -8.25
C ASP A 106 -9.65 -17.23 -7.53
N THR A 107 -10.56 -18.11 -7.09
CA THR A 107 -10.25 -19.43 -6.52
C THR A 107 -10.70 -20.60 -7.38
N ALA A 108 -11.41 -20.36 -8.50
CA ALA A 108 -11.86 -21.41 -9.41
C ALA A 108 -10.67 -22.12 -10.08
N PRO A 109 -10.69 -23.47 -10.23
CA PRO A 109 -9.66 -24.19 -10.96
C PRO A 109 -9.68 -23.79 -12.44
N ALA A 110 -8.48 -23.57 -13.00
CA ALA A 110 -8.26 -23.20 -14.40
C ALA A 110 -8.59 -24.32 -15.39
#